data_AF-A0A930R3I5-F1
#
_entry.id   AF-A0A930R3I5-F1
#
_cell.length_a   1.000
_cell.length_b   1.000
_cell.length_c   1.000
_cell.angle_alpha   90.00
_cell.angle_beta   90.00
_cell.angle_gamma   90.00
#
_symmetry.space_group_name_H-M   'P 1'
#
loop_
_entity.id
_entity.type
_entity.pdbx_description
1 polymer ?
#
loop_
_entity_poly.entity_id
_entity_poly.type
_entity_poly.pdbx_seq_one_letter_code
_entity_poly.pdbx_strand_id
1 'polypeptide(L)'
;DSLASVFGTWASSLLSILIFLFAFSSVVGNYYYGEINIHFFGANVKTALNIYRAAVVAMVFFGCVAAFQLVWNLADLFMAMICLTNLYAITRLAPYARIALRDYFAQKAAGKNPIFDPAILPNQRGVMAWNEDEFRAQKYE
;
A
#
# COMPACT_ATOMS: atom_id res chain seq x y z
N ASP A 1 5.19 11.10 -33.87
CA ASP A 1 5.51 12.44 -34.38
C ASP A 1 5.03 13.64 -33.55
N SER A 2 4.95 13.58 -32.21
CA SER A 2 4.22 14.63 -31.45
C SER A 2 4.96 15.33 -30.28
N LEU A 3 6.23 15.04 -29.99
CA LEU A 3 7.00 15.77 -28.94
C LEU A 3 8.35 16.30 -29.45
N ALA A 4 9.08 15.49 -30.22
CA ALA A 4 10.32 15.91 -30.85
C ALA A 4 10.13 17.03 -31.90
N SER A 5 8.94 17.11 -32.52
CA SER A 5 8.57 18.17 -33.47
C SER A 5 8.32 19.53 -32.80
N VAL A 6 7.98 19.54 -31.50
CA VAL A 6 7.66 20.76 -30.74
C VAL A 6 8.87 21.24 -29.92
N PHE A 7 9.63 20.32 -29.33
CA PHE A 7 10.72 20.65 -28.40
C PHE A 7 12.12 20.32 -28.93
N GLY A 8 12.24 19.67 -30.09
CA GLY A 8 13.52 19.24 -30.68
C GLY A 8 13.97 17.85 -30.21
N THR A 9 15.05 17.35 -30.82
CA THR A 9 15.55 15.97 -30.62
C THR A 9 16.05 15.70 -29.19
N TRP A 10 16.52 16.73 -28.48
CA TRP A 10 16.98 16.62 -27.09
C TRP A 10 15.84 16.25 -26.11
N ALA A 11 14.61 16.66 -26.41
CA ALA A 11 13.45 16.36 -25.58
C ALA A 11 13.12 14.86 -25.56
N SER A 12 13.37 14.16 -26.68
CA SER A 12 13.17 12.70 -26.74
C SER A 12 14.17 11.97 -25.84
N SER A 13 15.43 12.39 -25.81
CA SER A 13 16.46 11.79 -24.94
C SER A 13 16.17 12.06 -23.47
N LEU A 14 15.77 13.30 -23.13
CA LEU A 14 15.37 13.65 -21.76
C LEU A 14 14.16 12.81 -21.30
N LEU A 15 13.12 12.70 -22.14
CA LEU A 15 11.92 11.94 -21.82
C LEU A 15 12.23 10.46 -21.55
N SER A 16 13.10 9.83 -22.34
CA SER A 16 13.53 8.46 -22.08
C SER A 16 14.21 8.30 -20.72
N ILE A 17 15.06 9.25 -20.32
CA ILE A 17 15.70 9.25 -18.99
C ILE A 17 14.66 9.41 -17.89
N LEU A 18 13.70 10.32 -18.05
CA LEU A 18 12.64 10.55 -17.08
C LEU A 18 11.73 9.33 -16.92
N ILE A 19 11.32 8.71 -18.02
CA ILE A 19 10.51 7.47 -18.01
C ILE A 19 11.28 6.34 -17.36
N PHE A 20 12.59 6.21 -17.64
CA PHE A 20 13.43 5.20 -17.02
C PHE A 20 13.49 5.38 -15.49
N LEU A 21 13.76 6.60 -15.01
CA LEU A 21 13.81 6.90 -13.58
C LEU A 21 12.45 6.69 -12.90
N PHE A 22 11.36 7.09 -13.56
CA PHE A 22 10.00 6.90 -13.07
C PHE A 22 9.60 5.41 -13.00
N ALA A 23 9.93 4.64 -14.03
CA ALA A 23 9.69 3.19 -14.03
C ALA A 23 10.52 2.50 -12.94
N PHE A 24 11.80 2.88 -12.81
CA PHE A 24 12.69 2.34 -11.78
C PHE A 24 12.16 2.62 -10.36
N SER A 25 11.80 3.87 -10.05
CA SER A 25 11.25 4.21 -8.73
C SER A 25 9.93 3.50 -8.45
N SER A 26 9.09 3.32 -9.47
CA SER A 26 7.83 2.59 -9.36
C SER A 26 8.07 1.11 -9.02
N VAL A 27 9.02 0.44 -9.66
CA VAL A 27 9.37 -0.96 -9.35
C VAL A 27 9.91 -1.07 -7.91
N VAL A 28 10.81 -0.17 -7.50
CA VAL A 28 11.36 -0.17 -6.14
C VAL A 28 10.27 0.05 -5.08
N GLY A 29 9.33 0.98 -5.33
CA GLY A 29 8.19 1.20 -4.45
C GLY A 29 7.32 -0.04 -4.30
N ASN A 30 6.92 -0.67 -5.41
CA ASN A 30 6.12 -1.91 -5.41
C ASN A 30 6.86 -3.07 -4.74
N TYR A 31 8.17 -3.17 -4.95
CA TYR A 31 9.01 -4.15 -4.26
C TYR A 31 8.91 -3.99 -2.74
N TYR A 32 9.07 -2.76 -2.22
CA TYR A 32 9.02 -2.47 -0.79
C TYR A 32 7.66 -2.79 -0.15
N TYR A 33 6.55 -2.47 -0.84
CA TYR A 33 5.21 -2.86 -0.38
C TYR A 33 5.08 -4.39 -0.24
N GLY A 34 5.60 -5.16 -1.21
CA GLY A 34 5.59 -6.62 -1.12
C GLY A 34 6.46 -7.18 0.00
N GLU A 35 7.64 -6.59 0.24
CA GLU A 35 8.52 -6.98 1.34
C GLU A 35 7.85 -6.79 2.72
N ILE A 36 7.15 -5.66 2.92
CA ILE A 36 6.34 -5.43 4.12
C ILE A 36 5.23 -6.47 4.23
N ASN A 37 4.47 -6.72 3.16
CA ASN A 37 3.36 -7.68 3.17
C ASN A 37 3.81 -9.10 3.51
N ILE A 38 4.96 -9.55 2.99
CA ILE A 38 5.53 -10.88 3.28
C ILE A 38 5.92 -11.01 4.75
N HIS A 39 6.38 -9.92 5.39
CA HIS A 39 6.75 -9.93 6.80
C HIS A 39 5.57 -10.31 7.72
N PHE A 40 4.33 -9.97 7.34
CA PHE A 40 3.13 -10.31 8.11
C PHE A 40 2.76 -11.81 8.07
N PHE A 41 3.28 -12.61 7.13
CA PHE A 41 2.94 -14.04 7.02
C PHE A 41 3.72 -14.96 7.98
N GLY A 42 4.68 -14.43 8.76
CA GLY A 42 5.23 -15.04 9.98
C GLY A 42 6.15 -16.28 9.82
N ALA A 43 6.04 -17.05 8.74
CA ALA A 43 6.86 -18.26 8.52
C ALA A 43 7.93 -18.05 7.43
N ASN A 44 9.19 -18.38 7.73
CA ASN A 44 10.31 -18.43 6.77
C ASN A 44 10.53 -17.16 5.93
N VAL A 45 10.40 -15.98 6.56
CA VAL A 45 10.53 -14.65 5.93
C VAL A 45 11.79 -14.55 5.05
N LYS A 46 12.94 -15.07 5.49
CA LYS A 46 14.19 -15.01 4.70
C LYS A 46 14.08 -15.75 3.36
N THR A 47 13.51 -16.95 3.34
CA THR A 47 13.34 -17.74 2.12
C THR A 47 12.28 -17.12 1.21
N ALA A 48 11.15 -16.69 1.79
CA ALA A 48 10.08 -16.02 1.05
C ALA A 48 10.55 -14.72 0.39
N LEU A 49 11.34 -13.90 1.08
CA LEU A 49 11.93 -12.68 0.52
C LEU A 49 12.91 -12.96 -0.61
N ASN A 50 13.74 -14.00 -0.49
CA ASN A 50 14.67 -14.37 -1.56
C ASN A 50 13.93 -14.83 -2.82
N ILE A 51 12.87 -15.63 -2.66
CA ILE A 51 12.01 -16.05 -3.78
C ILE A 51 11.32 -14.82 -4.41
N TYR A 52 10.79 -13.92 -3.57
CA TYR A 52 10.14 -12.69 -4.03
C TYR A 52 11.09 -11.80 -4.83
N ARG A 53 12.32 -11.59 -4.35
CA ARG A 53 13.36 -10.83 -5.07
C ARG A 53 13.66 -11.43 -6.44
N ALA A 54 13.83 -12.75 -6.51
CA ALA A 54 14.03 -13.45 -7.78
C ALA A 54 12.82 -13.29 -8.72
N ALA A 55 11.59 -13.41 -8.19
CA ALA A 55 10.37 -13.25 -8.96
C ALA A 55 10.20 -11.83 -9.53
N VAL A 56 10.52 -10.78 -8.74
CA VAL A 56 10.45 -9.39 -9.20
C VAL A 56 11.43 -9.15 -10.36
N VAL A 57 12.68 -9.61 -10.25
CA VAL A 57 13.66 -9.49 -11.34
C VAL A 57 13.19 -10.25 -12.58
N ALA A 58 12.66 -11.47 -12.42
CA ALA A 58 12.12 -12.25 -13.53
C ALA A 58 10.92 -11.55 -14.21
N MET A 59 10.03 -10.93 -13.44
CA MET A 59 8.88 -10.19 -13.98
C MET A 59 9.29 -8.90 -14.69
N VAL A 60 10.32 -8.20 -14.21
CA VAL A 60 10.89 -7.03 -14.92
C VAL A 60 11.46 -7.47 -16.27
N PHE A 61 12.23 -8.56 -16.30
CA PHE A 61 12.76 -9.12 -17.55
C PHE A 61 11.65 -9.57 -18.49
N PHE A 62 10.63 -10.26 -17.96
CA PHE A 62 9.45 -10.67 -18.72
C PHE A 62 8.73 -9.47 -19.33
N GLY A 63 8.57 -8.37 -18.59
CA GLY A 63 7.96 -7.13 -19.06
C GLY A 63 8.69 -6.49 -20.25
N CYS A 64 10.01 -6.70 -20.39
CA CYS A 64 10.77 -6.22 -21.54
C CYS A 64 10.52 -7.02 -22.83
N VAL A 65 10.11 -8.28 -22.71
CA VAL A 65 9.94 -9.20 -23.85
C VAL A 65 8.46 -9.43 -24.20
N ALA A 66 7.57 -9.29 -23.21
CA ALA A 66 6.14 -9.50 -23.37
C ALA A 66 5.49 -8.44 -24.26
N ALA A 67 4.41 -8.83 -24.96
CA ALA A 67 3.60 -7.89 -25.72
C ALA A 67 2.92 -6.88 -24.79
N PHE A 68 2.88 -5.61 -25.20
CA PHE A 68 2.29 -4.53 -24.42
C PHE A 68 0.89 -4.88 -23.91
N GLN A 69 -0.01 -5.36 -24.78
CA GLN A 69 -1.37 -5.73 -24.39
C GLN A 69 -1.42 -6.83 -23.33
N LEU A 70 -0.49 -7.80 -23.39
CA LEU A 70 -0.42 -8.86 -22.40
C LEU A 70 -0.05 -8.31 -21.02
N VAL A 71 0.93 -7.40 -20.97
CA VAL A 71 1.37 -6.76 -19.72
C VAL A 71 0.22 -5.96 -19.09
N TRP A 72 -0.54 -5.21 -19.87
CA TRP A 72 -1.71 -4.47 -19.39
C TRP A 72 -2.82 -5.39 -18.89
N ASN A 73 -3.19 -6.41 -19.68
CA ASN A 73 -4.23 -7.36 -19.26
C ASN A 73 -3.85 -8.08 -17.96
N LEU A 74 -2.56 -8.41 -17.80
CA LEU A 74 -2.05 -9.05 -16.61
C LEU A 74 -2.05 -8.08 -15.42
N ALA A 75 -1.66 -6.82 -15.63
CA ALA A 75 -1.73 -5.78 -14.62
C ALA A 75 -3.18 -5.55 -14.14
N ASP A 76 -4.14 -5.46 -15.06
CA ASP A 76 -5.55 -5.30 -14.73
C ASP A 76 -6.10 -6.49 -13.93
N LEU A 77 -5.70 -7.72 -14.28
CA LEU A 77 -6.07 -8.93 -13.54
C LEU A 77 -5.54 -8.90 -12.10
N PHE A 78 -4.25 -8.60 -11.90
CA PHE A 78 -3.67 -8.53 -10.56
C PHE A 78 -4.23 -7.35 -9.74
N MET A 79 -4.47 -6.21 -10.37
CA MET A 79 -5.12 -5.06 -9.75
C MET A 79 -6.54 -5.40 -9.29
N ALA A 80 -7.31 -6.14 -10.10
CA ALA A 80 -8.63 -6.62 -9.71
C ALA A 80 -8.57 -7.54 -8.49
N MET A 81 -7.59 -8.46 -8.43
CA MET A 81 -7.42 -9.34 -7.27
C MET A 81 -7.10 -8.56 -5.98
N ILE A 82 -6.16 -7.62 -6.03
CA ILE A 82 -5.81 -6.76 -4.88
C ILE A 82 -7.00 -5.90 -4.45
N CYS A 83 -7.73 -5.34 -5.42
CA CYS A 83 -8.93 -4.55 -5.18
C CYS A 83 -9.99 -5.38 -4.43
N LEU A 84 -10.27 -6.60 -4.90
CA LEU A 84 -11.26 -7.48 -4.27
C LEU A 84 -10.88 -7.86 -2.84
N THR A 85 -9.61 -8.18 -2.57
CA THR A 85 -9.17 -8.51 -1.21
C THR A 85 -9.28 -7.31 -0.28
N ASN A 86 -8.91 -6.11 -0.74
CA ASN A 86 -8.99 -4.90 0.06
C ASN A 86 -10.44 -4.47 0.29
N LEU A 87 -11.29 -4.57 -0.73
CA LEU A 87 -12.72 -4.31 -0.60
C LEU A 87 -13.37 -5.25 0.41
N TYR A 88 -13.05 -6.54 0.36
CA TYR A 88 -13.51 -7.51 1.33
C TYR A 88 -13.08 -7.13 2.76
N ALA A 89 -11.81 -6.78 2.97
CA ALA A 89 -11.34 -6.32 4.27
C ALA A 89 -12.08 -5.06 4.74
N ILE A 90 -12.21 -4.04 3.90
CA ILE A 90 -12.91 -2.78 4.24
C ILE A 90 -14.37 -3.06 4.61
N THR A 91 -15.08 -3.90 3.87
CA THR A 91 -16.49 -4.22 4.18
C THR A 91 -16.64 -4.89 5.55
N ARG A 92 -15.68 -5.73 5.94
CA ARG A 92 -15.64 -6.37 7.27
C ARG A 92 -15.24 -5.40 8.38
N LEU A 93 -14.35 -4.45 8.10
CA LEU A 93 -13.89 -3.44 9.06
C LEU A 93 -14.85 -2.24 9.19
N ALA A 94 -15.70 -2.00 8.18
CA ALA A 94 -16.64 -0.88 8.14
C ALA A 94 -17.52 -0.66 9.39
N PRO A 95 -18.07 -1.69 10.07
CA PRO A 95 -18.79 -1.47 11.33
C PRO A 95 -17.88 -0.94 12.45
N TYR A 96 -16.67 -1.49 12.61
CA TYR A 96 -15.70 -1.05 13.62
C TYR A 96 -15.22 0.38 13.35
N ALA A 97 -14.89 0.69 12.09
CA ALA A 97 -14.48 2.03 11.67
C ALA A 97 -15.57 3.08 11.95
N ARG A 98 -16.85 2.74 11.74
CA ARG A 98 -17.98 3.63 12.06
C ARG A 98 -18.10 3.92 13.56
N ILE A 99 -17.87 2.93 14.41
CA ILE A 99 -17.90 3.09 15.87
C ILE A 99 -16.77 4.03 16.31
N ALA A 100 -15.54 3.75 15.85
CA ALA A 100 -14.37 4.58 16.15
C ALA A 100 -14.55 6.02 15.65
N LEU A 101 -15.09 6.20 14.45
CA LEU A 101 -15.33 7.52 13.86
C LEU A 101 -16.40 8.32 14.64
N ARG A 102 -17.47 7.65 15.08
CA ARG A 102 -18.51 8.29 15.88
C ARG A 102 -17.97 8.78 17.23
N ASP A 103 -17.14 7.97 17.88
CA ASP A 103 -16.49 8.33 19.13
C ASP A 103 -15.53 9.52 18.93
N TYR A 104 -14.70 9.49 17.88
CA TYR A 104 -13.85 10.61 17.50
C TYR A 104 -14.63 11.93 17.35
N PHE A 105 -15.76 11.91 16.64
CA PHE A 105 -16.60 13.10 16.48
C PHE A 105 -17.24 13.55 17.79
N ALA A 106 -17.65 12.62 18.67
CA ALA A 106 -18.19 12.95 19.98
C ALA A 106 -17.13 13.63 20.87
N GLN A 107 -15.90 13.12 20.90
CA GLN A 107 -14.79 13.72 21.63
C GLN A 107 -14.45 15.13 21.11
N LYS A 108 -14.37 15.29 19.78
CA LYS A 108 -14.13 16.57 19.12
C LYS A 108 -15.23 17.59 19.41
N ALA A 109 -16.51 17.18 19.38
CA ALA A 109 -17.64 18.04 19.71
C ALA A 109 -17.65 18.47 21.19
N ALA A 110 -17.11 17.63 22.08
CA ALA A 110 -16.93 17.95 23.49
C ALA A 110 -15.71 18.85 23.78
N GLY A 111 -15.01 19.34 22.74
CA GLY A 111 -13.82 20.20 22.88
C GLY A 111 -12.58 19.47 23.42
N LYS A 112 -12.59 18.13 23.43
CA LYS A 112 -11.45 17.31 23.88
C LYS A 112 -10.49 17.07 22.71
N ASN A 113 -9.23 16.80 23.03
CA ASN A 113 -8.30 16.23 22.06
C ASN A 113 -8.70 14.76 21.82
N PRO A 114 -9.14 14.38 20.61
CA PRO A 114 -9.70 13.06 20.39
C PRO A 114 -8.63 11.95 20.45
N ILE A 115 -8.80 11.01 21.37
CA ILE A 115 -7.92 9.85 21.56
C ILE A 115 -8.75 8.58 21.37
N PHE A 116 -8.29 7.68 20.51
CA PHE A 116 -8.95 6.39 20.29
C PHE A 116 -8.75 5.46 21.49
N ASP A 117 -9.84 5.01 22.10
CA ASP A 117 -9.85 4.01 23.16
C ASP A 117 -10.38 2.66 22.61
N PRO A 118 -9.56 1.58 22.58
CA PRO A 118 -10.00 0.27 22.09
C PRO A 118 -11.22 -0.32 22.81
N ALA A 119 -11.54 0.14 24.04
CA ALA A 119 -12.70 -0.34 24.81
C ALA A 119 -14.05 0.02 24.16
N ILE A 120 -14.09 1.01 23.26
CA ILE A 120 -15.33 1.37 22.54
C ILE A 120 -15.74 0.32 21.49
N LEU A 121 -14.80 -0.55 21.08
CA LEU A 121 -15.06 -1.56 20.07
C LEU A 121 -15.79 -2.77 20.67
N PRO A 122 -16.74 -3.39 19.94
CA PRO A 122 -17.46 -4.56 20.43
C PRO A 122 -16.58 -5.81 20.53
N ASN A 123 -15.41 -5.81 19.89
CA ASN A 123 -14.41 -6.87 19.96
C ASN A 123 -13.02 -6.26 19.74
N GLN A 124 -12.05 -6.64 20.56
CA GLN A 124 -10.66 -6.18 20.52
C GLN A 124 -9.71 -7.16 19.80
N ARG A 125 -10.25 -8.26 19.24
CA ARG A 125 -9.44 -9.26 18.52
C ARG A 125 -8.74 -8.64 17.33
N GLY A 126 -7.40 -8.69 17.34
CA GLY A 126 -6.55 -8.14 16.27
C GLY A 126 -6.14 -6.68 16.46
N VAL A 127 -6.48 -6.05 17.59
CA VAL A 127 -5.89 -4.77 18.00
C VAL A 127 -4.47 -5.05 18.51
N MET A 128 -3.48 -4.58 17.76
CA MET A 128 -2.04 -4.82 18.04
C MET A 128 -1.31 -3.56 18.52
N ALA A 129 -2.00 -2.42 18.54
CA ALA A 129 -1.48 -1.10 18.90
C ALA A 129 -2.51 -0.38 19.80
N TRP A 130 -2.12 0.71 20.48
CA TRP A 130 -2.89 1.39 21.54
C TRP A 130 -2.99 0.55 22.84
N ASN A 131 -1.83 0.24 23.43
CA ASN A 131 -1.76 -0.42 24.74
C ASN A 131 -2.23 0.54 25.85
N GLU A 132 -2.86 0.01 26.91
CA GLU A 132 -3.39 0.84 28.03
C GLU A 132 -2.32 1.77 28.66
N ASP A 133 -1.06 1.35 28.66
CA ASP A 133 0.05 2.11 29.24
C ASP A 133 0.41 3.37 28.43
N GLU A 134 0.35 3.30 27.09
CA GLU A 134 0.58 4.46 26.21
C GLU A 134 -0.57 5.47 26.32
N PHE A 135 -1.79 4.98 26.51
CA PHE A 135 -2.99 5.80 26.67
C PHE A 135 -2.98 6.60 27.98
N ARG A 136 -2.58 5.98 29.11
CA ARG A 136 -2.57 6.68 30.41
C ARG A 136 -1.57 7.84 30.41
N ALA A 137 -0.44 7.73 29.73
CA ALA A 137 0.54 8.81 29.66
C ALA A 137 -0.03 10.08 29.00
N GLN A 138 -0.81 9.95 27.93
CA GLN A 138 -1.38 11.10 27.20
C GLN A 138 -2.61 11.74 27.86
N LYS A 139 -3.26 11.06 28.81
CA LYS A 139 -4.48 11.56 29.49
C LYS A 139 -4.17 12.48 30.68
N TYR A 140 -2.93 12.49 31.16
CA TYR A 140 -2.49 13.27 32.33
C TYR A 140 -1.46 14.36 32.00
N GLU A 141 -1.19 14.61 30.71
CA GLU A 141 -0.54 15.83 30.20
C GLU A 141 -1.61 16.83 29.71
#